data_AF-A0A1Y0HU07-F1
#
_entry.id   AF-A0A1Y0HU07-F1
#
_cell.length_a   1.000
_cell.length_b   1.000
_cell.length_c   1.000
_cell.angle_alpha   90.00
_cell.angle_beta   90.00
_cell.angle_gamma   90.00
#
_symmetry.space_group_name_H-M   'P 1'
#
loop_
_entity.id
_entity.type
_entity.pdbx_description
1 polymer ?
#
loop_
_entity_poly.entity_id
_entity_poly.type
_entity_poly.pdbx_seq_one_letter_code
_entity_poly.pdbx_strand_id
1 'polypeptide(L)'
;MPIRRIGRPGLIGTAARTAVIAGTASATAGAVQRHQANRAQQSWEAQQAEAAQEQARLEAAAQQAAAQYAAQPAPAAPAAAPAQDDLLGQLERLGQLHASGVLSDAEFAAAKAKLLG
;
A
#
# COMPACT_ATOMS: atom_id res chain seq x y z
N MET A 1 93.20 -20.81 -12.20
CA MET A 1 92.23 -20.58 -11.12
C MET A 1 90.82 -20.76 -11.68
N PRO A 2 89.99 -21.70 -11.20
CA PRO A 2 88.63 -21.85 -11.72
C PRO A 2 87.71 -20.77 -11.13
N ILE A 3 87.08 -20.00 -12.01
CA ILE A 3 86.14 -18.93 -11.66
C ILE A 3 84.82 -19.56 -11.23
N ARG A 4 84.45 -19.37 -9.95
CA ARG A 4 83.16 -19.76 -9.38
C ARG A 4 82.04 -18.89 -9.96
N ARG A 5 81.07 -19.51 -10.63
CA ARG A 5 79.82 -18.85 -11.06
C ARG A 5 78.90 -18.68 -9.85
N ILE A 6 78.74 -17.45 -9.37
CA ILE A 6 77.75 -17.10 -8.34
C ILE A 6 76.45 -16.68 -9.05
N GLY A 7 75.36 -17.34 -8.66
CA GLY A 7 74.08 -16.65 -8.43
C GLY A 7 73.27 -16.18 -9.64
N ARG A 8 72.87 -17.09 -10.54
CA ARG A 8 71.63 -16.82 -11.30
C ARG A 8 70.44 -17.24 -10.43
N PRO A 9 69.53 -16.34 -10.04
CA PRO A 9 68.35 -16.72 -9.28
C PRO A 9 67.55 -17.74 -10.09
N GLY A 10 67.47 -18.96 -9.59
CA GLY A 10 66.82 -20.06 -10.29
C GLY A 10 65.32 -19.80 -10.43
N LEU A 11 64.73 -20.25 -11.55
CA LEU A 11 63.30 -20.18 -11.85
C LEU A 11 62.40 -20.76 -10.73
N ILE A 12 62.97 -21.66 -9.92
CA ILE A 12 62.33 -22.24 -8.74
C ILE A 12 62.14 -21.19 -7.64
N GLY A 13 63.09 -20.29 -7.44
CA GLY A 13 62.99 -19.21 -6.44
C GLY A 13 61.96 -18.15 -6.82
N THR A 14 61.77 -17.90 -8.12
CA THR A 14 60.75 -16.97 -8.62
C THR A 14 59.35 -17.56 -8.57
N ALA A 15 59.19 -18.85 -8.90
CA ALA A 15 57.91 -19.55 -8.83
C ALA A 15 57.41 -19.74 -7.38
N ALA A 16 58.32 -20.02 -6.43
CA ALA A 16 57.96 -20.11 -5.02
C ALA A 16 57.52 -18.75 -4.44
N ARG A 17 58.17 -17.65 -4.82
CA ARG A 17 57.77 -16.30 -4.38
C ARG A 17 56.42 -15.87 -4.95
N THR A 18 56.10 -16.17 -6.21
CA THR A 18 54.79 -15.86 -6.78
C THR A 18 53.68 -16.69 -6.15
N ALA A 19 53.92 -17.96 -5.83
CA ALA A 19 52.94 -18.80 -5.13
C ALA A 19 52.56 -18.24 -3.74
N VAL A 20 53.53 -17.74 -2.98
CA VAL A 20 53.27 -17.14 -1.65
C VAL A 20 52.56 -15.78 -1.75
N ILE A 21 52.96 -14.94 -2.71
CA ILE A 21 52.31 -13.63 -2.95
C ILE A 21 50.89 -13.80 -3.50
N ALA A 22 50.69 -14.74 -4.43
CA ALA A 22 49.36 -15.06 -4.96
C ALA A 22 48.47 -15.76 -3.90
N GLY A 23 49.04 -16.55 -3.01
CA GLY A 23 48.32 -17.22 -1.93
C GLY A 23 47.73 -16.25 -0.91
N THR A 24 48.48 -15.22 -0.50
CA THR A 24 47.98 -14.20 0.44
C THR A 24 47.08 -13.16 -0.22
N ALA A 25 47.30 -12.85 -1.50
CA ALA A 25 46.39 -12.02 -2.30
C ALA A 25 45.04 -12.71 -2.54
N SER A 26 45.04 -14.02 -2.79
CA SER A 26 43.80 -14.81 -2.93
C SER A 26 43.04 -14.93 -1.61
N ALA A 27 43.76 -15.04 -0.47
CA ALA A 27 43.13 -15.08 0.84
C ALA A 27 42.43 -13.76 1.21
N THR A 28 43.04 -12.62 0.89
CA THR A 28 42.45 -11.29 1.12
C THR A 28 41.35 -10.97 0.12
N ALA A 29 41.51 -11.31 -1.17
CA ALA A 29 40.45 -11.19 -2.17
C ALA A 29 39.22 -12.05 -1.83
N GLY A 30 39.44 -13.29 -1.35
CA GLY A 30 38.37 -14.17 -0.90
C GLY A 30 37.67 -13.67 0.38
N ALA A 31 38.39 -13.01 1.29
CA ALA A 31 37.81 -12.38 2.47
C ALA A 31 36.92 -11.18 2.10
N VAL A 32 37.40 -10.30 1.21
CA VAL A 32 36.63 -9.15 0.72
C VAL A 32 35.41 -9.61 -0.09
N GLN A 33 35.55 -10.62 -0.95
CA GLN A 33 34.44 -11.17 -1.73
C GLN A 33 33.37 -11.81 -0.84
N ARG A 34 33.77 -12.55 0.21
CA ARG A 34 32.82 -13.06 1.22
C ARG A 34 32.13 -11.93 1.99
N HIS A 35 32.86 -10.88 2.34
CA HIS A 35 32.28 -9.75 3.05
C HIS A 35 31.27 -8.99 2.17
N GLN A 36 31.56 -8.81 0.87
CA GLN A 36 30.63 -8.22 -0.09
C GLN A 36 29.41 -9.13 -0.34
N ALA A 37 29.61 -10.44 -0.48
CA ALA A 37 28.51 -11.40 -0.63
C ALA A 37 27.60 -11.43 0.60
N ASN A 38 28.18 -11.37 1.81
CA ASN A 38 27.42 -11.32 3.05
C ASN A 38 26.65 -9.99 3.18
N ARG A 39 27.26 -8.86 2.80
CA ARG A 39 26.56 -7.57 2.77
C ARG A 39 25.40 -7.56 1.76
N ALA A 40 25.61 -8.17 0.60
CA ALA A 40 24.55 -8.33 -0.39
C ALA A 40 23.41 -9.18 0.20
N GLN A 41 23.69 -10.36 0.75
CA GLN A 41 22.68 -11.21 1.42
C GLN A 41 21.92 -10.45 2.51
N GLN A 42 22.63 -9.76 3.40
CA GLN A 42 22.00 -8.94 4.45
C GLN A 42 21.09 -7.85 3.88
N SER A 43 21.49 -7.19 2.78
CA SER A 43 20.63 -6.20 2.14
C SER A 43 19.38 -6.81 1.52
N TRP A 44 19.47 -8.02 0.94
CA TRP A 44 18.33 -8.74 0.39
C TRP A 44 17.36 -9.21 1.48
N GLU A 45 17.88 -9.70 2.61
CA GLU A 45 17.08 -10.10 3.77
C GLU A 45 16.40 -8.89 4.42
N ALA A 46 17.11 -7.77 4.57
CA ALA A 46 16.55 -6.54 5.12
C ALA A 46 15.37 -6.03 4.27
N GLN A 47 15.53 -5.97 2.94
CA GLN A 47 14.46 -5.56 2.02
C GLN A 47 13.24 -6.48 2.09
N GLN A 48 13.46 -7.80 2.21
CA GLN A 48 12.34 -8.75 2.38
C GLN A 48 11.64 -8.61 3.73
N ALA A 49 12.39 -8.38 4.81
CA ALA A 49 11.82 -8.18 6.13
C ALA A 49 10.97 -6.90 6.19
N GLU A 50 11.42 -5.83 5.53
CA GLU A 50 10.69 -4.56 5.46
C GLU A 50 9.39 -4.72 4.66
N ALA A 51 9.44 -5.38 3.50
CA ALA A 51 8.24 -5.68 2.70
C ALA A 51 7.24 -6.58 3.44
N ALA A 52 7.73 -7.58 4.17
CA ALA A 52 6.89 -8.47 4.98
C ALA A 52 6.22 -7.72 6.15
N GLN A 53 6.93 -6.81 6.81
CA GLN A 53 6.34 -5.96 7.84
C GLN A 53 5.26 -5.03 7.28
N GLU A 54 5.48 -4.46 6.10
CA GLU A 54 4.51 -3.56 5.47
C GLU A 54 3.22 -4.30 5.10
N GLN A 55 3.34 -5.52 4.55
CA GLN A 55 2.20 -6.40 4.30
C GLN A 55 1.46 -6.77 5.59
N ALA A 56 2.17 -7.17 6.65
CA ALA A 56 1.55 -7.50 7.93
C ALA A 56 0.79 -6.29 8.53
N ARG A 57 1.33 -5.08 8.37
CA ARG A 57 0.68 -3.85 8.85
C ARG A 57 -0.58 -3.52 8.05
N LEU A 58 -0.54 -3.70 6.73
CA LEU A 58 -1.71 -3.53 5.86
C LEU A 58 -2.82 -4.53 6.19
N GLU A 59 -2.47 -5.79 6.43
CA GLU A 59 -3.44 -6.83 6.75
C GLU A 59 -4.06 -6.64 8.14
N ALA A 60 -3.27 -6.24 9.13
CA ALA A 60 -3.78 -5.86 10.44
C ALA A 60 -4.72 -4.65 10.37
N ALA A 61 -4.38 -3.63 9.57
CA ALA A 61 -5.25 -2.47 9.35
C ALA A 61 -6.56 -2.87 8.63
N ALA A 62 -6.48 -3.76 7.65
CA ALA A 62 -7.66 -4.27 6.94
C ALA A 62 -8.59 -5.06 7.87
N GLN A 63 -8.05 -5.90 8.76
CA GLN A 63 -8.85 -6.63 9.74
C GLN A 63 -9.54 -5.70 10.73
N GLN A 64 -8.85 -4.65 11.20
CA GLN A 64 -9.46 -3.65 12.08
C GLN A 64 -10.59 -2.88 11.38
N ALA A 65 -10.41 -2.52 10.11
CA ALA A 65 -11.47 -1.88 9.32
C ALA A 65 -12.67 -2.81 9.14
N ALA A 66 -12.44 -4.09 8.80
CA ALA A 66 -13.51 -5.08 8.64
C ALA A 66 -14.32 -5.28 9.93
N ALA A 67 -13.65 -5.31 11.09
CA ALA A 67 -14.33 -5.42 12.38
C ALA A 67 -15.20 -4.20 12.71
N GLN A 68 -14.78 -2.98 12.32
CA GLN A 68 -15.60 -1.78 12.49
C GLN A 68 -16.86 -1.79 11.62
N TYR A 69 -16.76 -2.28 10.38
CA TYR A 69 -17.93 -2.39 9.50
C TYR A 69 -18.90 -3.49 9.94
N ALA A 70 -18.40 -4.61 10.47
CA ALA A 70 -19.25 -5.67 11.00
C ALA A 70 -20.02 -5.27 12.28
N ALA A 71 -19.53 -4.27 13.03
CA ALA A 71 -20.18 -3.78 14.24
C ALA A 71 -21.14 -2.61 13.99
N GLN A 72 -21.31 -2.13 12.75
CA GLN A 72 -22.37 -1.16 12.46
C GLN A 72 -23.73 -1.85 12.57
N PRO A 73 -24.63 -1.40 13.47
CA PRO A 73 -26.02 -1.84 13.45
C PRO A 73 -26.59 -1.50 12.08
N ALA A 74 -27.30 -2.44 11.46
CA ALA A 74 -28.07 -2.15 10.25
C ALA A 74 -28.90 -0.89 10.53
N PRO A 75 -28.84 0.16 9.69
CA PRO A 75 -29.70 1.32 9.87
C PRO A 75 -31.13 0.80 9.92
N ALA A 76 -31.80 1.04 11.05
CA ALA A 76 -33.21 0.74 11.18
C ALA A 76 -33.89 1.38 9.97
N ALA A 77 -34.54 0.55 9.14
CA ALA A 77 -35.28 1.03 7.98
C ALA A 77 -36.19 2.15 8.48
N PRO A 78 -36.18 3.36 7.88
CA PRO A 78 -37.09 4.40 8.28
C PRO A 78 -38.48 3.80 8.21
N ALA A 79 -39.17 3.74 9.36
CA ALA A 79 -40.57 3.38 9.39
C ALA A 79 -41.25 4.29 8.37
N ALA A 80 -41.86 3.69 7.35
CA ALA A 80 -42.57 4.44 6.33
C ALA A 80 -43.54 5.37 7.07
N ALA A 81 -43.31 6.67 6.94
CA ALA A 81 -44.26 7.65 7.45
C ALA A 81 -45.63 7.32 6.85
N PRO A 82 -46.71 7.43 7.63
CA PRO A 82 -48.04 7.20 7.11
C PRO A 82 -48.22 8.13 5.91
N ALA A 83 -48.60 7.57 4.74
CA ALA A 83 -48.76 8.31 3.47
C ALA A 83 -49.67 9.55 3.58
N GLN A 84 -50.43 9.66 4.67
CA GLN A 84 -51.19 10.83 5.08
C GLN A 84 -50.32 12.07 5.33
N ASP A 85 -49.13 11.92 5.92
CA ASP A 85 -48.21 13.05 6.15
C ASP A 85 -47.62 13.56 4.83
N ASP A 86 -47.38 12.65 3.88
CA ASP A 86 -46.91 12.99 2.53
C ASP A 86 -47.97 13.76 1.73
N LEU A 87 -49.25 13.38 1.85
CA LEU A 87 -50.35 14.10 1.20
C LEU A 87 -50.51 15.51 1.76
N LEU A 88 -50.44 15.65 3.10
CA LEU A 88 -50.53 16.96 3.75
C LEU A 88 -49.36 17.87 3.35
N GLY A 89 -48.12 17.34 3.35
CA GLY A 89 -46.94 18.08 2.91
C GLY A 89 -46.99 18.52 1.45
N GLN A 90 -47.57 17.69 0.56
CA GLN A 90 -47.77 18.06 -0.84
C GLN A 90 -48.82 19.17 -1.00
N LEU A 91 -49.91 19.15 -0.23
CA LEU A 91 -50.91 20.22 -0.24
C LEU A 91 -50.33 21.56 0.25
N GLU A 92 -49.47 21.53 1.28
CA GLU A 92 -48.80 22.72 1.80
C GLU A 92 -47.83 23.32 0.77
N ARG A 93 -47.03 22.48 0.10
CA ARG A 93 -46.13 22.92 -0.97
C ARG A 93 -46.89 23.56 -2.15
N LEU A 94 -48.03 22.99 -2.56
CA LEU A 94 -48.87 23.59 -3.60
C LEU A 94 -49.41 24.97 -3.17
N GLY A 95 -49.81 25.13 -1.90
CA GLY A 95 -50.25 26.42 -1.36
C GLY A 95 -49.14 27.47 -1.36
N GLN A 96 -47.91 27.10 -1.00
CA GLN A 96 -46.76 28.01 -1.04
C GLN A 96 -46.40 28.45 -2.47
N LEU A 97 -46.47 27.53 -3.44
CA LEU A 97 -46.22 27.85 -4.84
C LEU A 97 -47.32 28.73 -5.46
N HIS A 98 -48.57 28.58 -5.02
CA HIS A 98 -49.66 29.47 -5.39
C HIS A 98 -49.51 30.86 -4.76
N ALA A 99 -49.18 30.92 -3.46
CA ALA A 99 -48.96 32.19 -2.74
C ALA A 99 -47.75 32.98 -3.27
N SER A 100 -46.74 32.29 -3.80
CA SER A 100 -45.60 32.92 -4.48
C SER A 100 -45.90 33.34 -5.92
N GLY A 101 -47.11 33.09 -6.42
CA GLY A 101 -47.54 33.42 -7.79
C GLY A 101 -46.91 32.54 -8.86
N VAL A 102 -46.27 31.42 -8.48
CA VAL A 102 -45.66 30.46 -9.42
C VAL A 102 -46.72 29.59 -10.10
N LEU A 103 -47.82 29.27 -9.39
CA LEU A 103 -49.01 28.64 -9.98
C LEU A 103 -50.15 29.65 -10.07
N SER A 104 -50.89 29.59 -11.18
CA SER A 104 -52.17 30.26 -11.30
C SER A 104 -53.28 29.56 -10.49
N ASP A 105 -54.37 30.26 -10.21
CA ASP A 105 -55.53 29.70 -9.48
C ASP A 105 -56.08 28.43 -10.15
N ALA A 106 -56.10 28.41 -11.49
CA ALA A 106 -56.58 27.28 -12.27
C ALA A 106 -55.67 26.04 -12.12
N GLU A 107 -54.36 26.24 -12.13
CA GLU A 107 -53.38 25.15 -11.97
C GLU A 107 -53.36 24.61 -10.54
N PHE A 108 -53.49 25.48 -9.55
CA PHE A 108 -53.60 25.09 -8.14
C PHE A 108 -54.85 24.23 -7.89
N ALA A 109 -56.01 24.65 -8.41
CA ALA A 109 -57.26 23.89 -8.26
C ALA A 109 -57.18 22.51 -8.93
N ALA A 110 -56.59 22.43 -10.13
CA ALA A 110 -56.39 21.16 -10.83
C ALA A 110 -55.44 20.21 -10.07
N ALA A 111 -54.33 20.73 -9.55
CA ALA A 111 -53.36 19.94 -8.78
C ALA A 111 -53.94 19.43 -7.45
N LYS A 112 -54.71 20.27 -6.75
CA LYS A 112 -55.41 19.89 -5.52
C LYS A 112 -56.47 18.82 -5.77
N ALA A 113 -57.25 18.94 -6.85
CA ALA A 113 -58.24 17.93 -7.24
C ALA A 113 -57.57 16.58 -7.58
N LYS A 114 -56.42 16.60 -8.25
CA LYS A 114 -55.63 15.40 -8.55
C LYS A 114 -55.07 14.72 -7.30
N LEU A 115 -54.79 15.49 -6.25
CA LEU A 115 -54.27 14.95 -4.98
C LEU A 115 -55.34 14.36 -4.06
N LEU A 116 -56.58 14.85 -4.16
CA LEU A 116 -57.71 14.49 -3.29
C LEU A 116 -58.77 13.60 -3.97
N GLY A 117 -58.67 13.42 -5.29
CA GLY A 117 -59.68 12.77 -6.14
C GLY A 117 -59.31 11.38 -6.62
#